data_AF-A0A0C2CPR4-F1
#
_entry.id   AF-A0A0C2CPR4-F1
#
_cell.length_a   1.000
_cell.length_b   1.000
_cell.length_c   1.000
_cell.angle_alpha   90.00
_cell.angle_beta   90.00
_cell.angle_gamma   90.00
#
_symmetry.space_group_name_H-M   'P 1'
#
loop_
_entity.id
_entity.type
_entity.pdbx_description
1 polymer ?
#
loop_
_entity_poly.entity_id
_entity_poly.type
_entity_poly.pdbx_seq_one_letter_code
_entity_poly.pdbx_strand_id
1 'polypeptide(L)'
;MLPGVCQLHRSSCTTLSPHRFALIGCFPLVAEQIKPAFFCRLQVVAARGDVVAKTHDVNAALYTRDALAKAVYERLFSWVVERINESITVEQTSRYSKGTVIGVLDIYGFEIFGTNSFEQLCINYCNEKLQQLFIELVLKQEQEEYEREGIKWSKIDYFNNKIICDLVEMPRTGILSVLDEACANIGNVTDQVNS
;
A
#
# COMPACT_ATOMS: atom_id res chain seq x y z
N MET A 1 6.03 40.49 42.60
CA MET A 1 6.59 39.28 41.97
C MET A 1 5.80 39.01 40.70
N LEU A 2 6.54 38.68 39.66
CA LEU A 2 6.13 38.48 38.27
C LEU A 2 5.00 37.44 38.08
N PRO A 3 4.40 37.42 36.87
CA PRO A 3 3.00 37.10 36.59
C PRO A 3 2.88 35.82 35.74
N GLY A 4 1.67 35.52 35.28
CA GLY A 4 1.51 34.62 34.13
C GLY A 4 0.37 33.63 34.26
N VAL A 5 -0.87 34.14 34.26
CA VAL A 5 -2.02 33.37 33.79
C VAL A 5 -1.71 33.02 32.33
N CYS A 6 -1.33 31.77 32.07
CA CYS A 6 -1.09 31.30 30.70
C CYS A 6 -2.46 31.20 30.00
N GLN A 7 -2.91 32.31 29.42
CA GLN A 7 -3.91 32.32 28.36
C GLN A 7 -3.33 31.51 27.20
N LEU A 8 -3.54 30.20 27.20
CA LEU A 8 -3.29 29.40 26.01
C LEU A 8 -4.33 29.79 24.97
N HIS A 9 -3.83 30.53 24.00
CA HIS A 9 -4.45 30.96 22.76
C HIS A 9 -5.35 29.86 22.19
N ARG A 10 -6.67 30.08 22.26
CA ARG A 10 -7.73 29.20 21.76
C ARG A 10 -7.95 29.43 20.26
N SER A 11 -6.87 29.43 19.49
CA SER A 11 -6.88 29.94 18.12
C SER A 11 -5.96 29.11 17.23
N SER A 12 -6.49 28.00 16.69
CA SER A 12 -6.06 27.44 15.39
C SER A 12 -6.70 26.09 15.01
N CYS A 13 -7.66 25.53 15.75
CA CYS A 13 -8.38 24.32 15.32
C CYS A 13 -9.88 24.38 15.64
N THR A 14 -10.61 25.33 15.03
CA THR A 14 -12.06 25.44 15.21
C THR A 14 -12.86 25.63 13.92
N THR A 15 -12.27 25.52 12.73
CA THR A 15 -13.03 25.72 11.49
C THR A 15 -12.71 24.69 10.42
N LEU A 16 -13.20 23.46 10.61
CA LEU A 16 -13.58 22.61 9.50
C LEU A 16 -15.10 22.72 9.33
N SER A 17 -15.53 23.14 8.14
CA SER A 17 -16.93 23.41 7.81
C SER A 17 -17.85 22.22 8.14
N PRO A 18 -19.10 22.45 8.61
CA PRO A 18 -20.05 21.41 8.97
C PRO A 18 -20.31 20.37 7.86
N HIS A 19 -20.16 20.76 6.59
CA HIS A 19 -20.41 19.89 5.44
C HIS A 19 -19.41 18.73 5.25
N ARG A 20 -18.23 18.75 5.89
CA ARG A 20 -17.28 17.62 5.83
C ARG A 20 -17.55 16.52 6.88
N PHE A 21 -18.47 16.76 7.82
CA PHE A 21 -18.84 15.78 8.84
C PHE A 21 -19.94 14.80 8.39
N ALA A 22 -20.55 15.01 7.21
CA ALA A 22 -21.71 14.23 6.76
C ALA A 22 -21.43 12.74 6.54
N LEU A 23 -20.17 12.33 6.28
CA LEU A 23 -19.81 10.92 6.09
C LEU A 23 -19.77 10.11 7.40
N ILE A 24 -19.77 10.78 8.56
CA ILE A 24 -19.79 10.11 9.87
C ILE A 24 -21.20 9.62 10.24
N GLY A 25 -22.25 10.12 9.57
CA GLY A 25 -23.64 9.74 9.83
C GLY A 25 -24.06 8.35 9.35
N CYS A 26 -23.31 7.72 8.44
CA CYS A 26 -23.63 6.39 7.91
C CYS A 26 -23.08 5.22 8.76
N PHE A 27 -22.27 5.50 9.79
CA PHE A 27 -21.75 4.47 10.69
C PHE A 27 -22.07 4.85 12.15
N PRO A 28 -23.19 4.34 12.72
CA PRO A 28 -23.63 4.70 14.08
C PRO A 28 -22.60 4.39 15.18
N LEU A 29 -21.69 3.44 14.94
CA LEU A 29 -20.64 3.02 15.88
C LEU A 29 -19.34 3.86 15.81
N VAL A 30 -19.21 4.76 14.83
CA VAL A 30 -17.94 5.41 14.48
C VAL A 30 -17.91 6.89 14.93
N ALA A 31 -19.06 7.48 15.27
CA ALA A 31 -19.16 8.91 15.53
C ALA A 31 -18.69 9.37 16.92
N GLU A 32 -18.80 8.52 17.94
CA GLU A 32 -18.61 8.94 19.35
C GLU A 32 -17.17 8.73 19.85
N GLN A 33 -16.46 7.70 19.39
CA GLN A 33 -15.07 7.44 19.78
C GLN A 33 -14.02 8.09 18.87
N ILE A 34 -14.38 8.47 17.66
CA ILE A 34 -13.41 8.97 16.67
C ILE A 34 -13.15 10.48 16.82
N LYS A 35 -14.09 11.26 17.35
CA LYS A 35 -13.91 12.72 17.49
C LYS A 35 -12.64 13.16 18.24
N PRO A 36 -12.28 12.60 19.42
CA PRO A 36 -11.07 13.00 20.12
C PRO A 36 -9.78 12.45 19.48
N ALA A 37 -9.83 11.25 18.88
CA ALA A 37 -8.69 10.59 18.25
C ALA A 37 -8.29 11.21 16.90
N PHE A 38 -9.25 11.74 16.15
CA PHE A 38 -9.01 12.22 14.77
C PHE A 38 -8.57 13.68 14.66
N PHE A 39 -8.95 14.54 15.61
CA PHE A 39 -8.80 15.98 15.41
C PHE A 39 -7.72 16.64 16.26
N CYS A 40 -7.34 16.09 17.42
CA CYS A 40 -6.41 16.81 18.30
C CYS A 40 -5.48 15.94 19.17
N ARG A 41 -5.71 14.63 19.40
CA ARG A 41 -4.84 13.82 20.27
C ARG A 41 -4.78 12.35 19.86
N LEU A 42 -3.57 11.85 19.61
CA LEU A 42 -3.29 10.42 19.67
C LEU A 42 -2.66 10.12 21.04
N GLN A 43 -3.25 9.16 21.75
CA GLN A 43 -2.67 8.63 22.98
C GLN A 43 -1.69 7.52 22.61
N VAL A 44 -0.40 7.77 22.84
CA VAL A 44 0.65 6.78 22.68
C VAL A 44 0.95 6.21 24.07
N VAL A 45 0.84 4.91 24.24
CA VAL A 45 1.28 4.24 25.47
C VAL A 45 2.80 4.13 25.41
N ALA A 46 3.50 4.85 26.28
CA ALA A 46 4.94 4.73 26.45
C ALA A 46 5.27 3.49 27.30
N ALA A 47 6.51 3.01 27.17
CA ALA A 47 7.01 1.90 28.00
C ALA A 47 6.82 2.23 29.49
N ARG A 48 6.28 1.26 30.25
CA ARG A 48 5.85 1.34 31.67
C ARG A 48 4.44 1.87 31.95
N GLY A 49 3.57 1.99 30.94
CA GLY A 49 2.14 2.23 31.16
C GLY A 49 1.76 3.71 31.25
N ASP A 50 2.71 4.62 31.06
CA ASP A 50 2.42 6.05 30.95
C ASP A 50 1.81 6.35 29.59
N VAL A 51 0.59 6.90 29.60
CA VAL A 51 -0.11 7.31 28.38
C VAL A 51 0.28 8.75 28.04
N VAL A 52 1.11 8.91 27.02
CA VAL A 52 1.51 10.22 26.49
C VAL A 52 0.57 10.61 25.37
N ALA A 53 -0.22 11.67 25.58
CA ALA A 53 -1.04 12.25 24.53
C ALA A 53 -0.19 13.19 23.66
N LYS A 54 0.00 12.86 22.38
CA LYS A 54 0.59 13.75 21.38
C LYS A 54 -0.50 14.42 20.55
N THR A 55 -0.37 15.72 20.35
CA THR A 55 -1.24 16.48 19.44
C THR A 55 -0.71 16.36 18.02
N HIS A 56 -1.58 16.02 17.06
CA HIS A 56 -1.22 16.01 15.63
C HIS A 56 -1.14 17.43 15.08
N ASP A 57 -0.20 17.66 14.17
CA ASP A 57 -0.30 18.81 13.27
C ASP A 57 -1.37 18.57 12.18
N VAL A 58 -1.66 19.60 11.39
CA VAL A 58 -2.70 19.55 10.35
C VAL A 58 -2.40 18.49 9.29
N ASN A 59 -1.14 18.32 8.89
CA ASN A 59 -0.75 17.36 7.86
C ASN A 59 -0.90 15.92 8.37
N ALA A 60 -0.45 15.64 9.60
CA ALA A 60 -0.62 14.35 10.26
C ALA A 60 -2.10 13.98 10.43
N ALA A 61 -2.97 14.96 10.74
CA ALA A 61 -4.42 14.74 10.79
C ALA A 61 -5.00 14.39 9.40
N LEU A 62 -4.55 15.07 8.34
CA LEU A 62 -4.95 14.76 6.96
C LEU A 62 -4.49 13.35 6.53
N TYR A 63 -3.23 13.00 6.79
CA TYR A 63 -2.70 11.67 6.51
C TYR A 63 -3.46 10.58 7.27
N THR A 64 -3.80 10.82 8.55
CA THR A 64 -4.58 9.88 9.37
C THR A 64 -5.98 9.65 8.79
N ARG A 65 -6.62 10.73 8.31
CA ARG A 65 -7.92 10.63 7.62
C ARG A 65 -7.84 9.79 6.36
N ASP A 66 -6.86 10.06 5.51
CA ASP A 66 -6.73 9.38 4.22
C ASP A 66 -6.31 7.91 4.42
N ALA A 67 -5.44 7.63 5.41
CA ALA A 67 -5.09 6.28 5.82
C ALA A 67 -6.30 5.49 6.31
N LEU A 68 -7.16 6.09 7.16
CA LEU A 68 -8.39 5.42 7.59
C LEU A 68 -9.33 5.15 6.42
N ALA A 69 -9.54 6.14 5.54
CA ALA A 69 -10.41 5.96 4.38
C ALA A 69 -9.93 4.81 3.49
N LYS A 70 -8.61 4.74 3.21
CA LYS A 70 -7.99 3.63 2.48
C LYS A 70 -8.18 2.29 3.20
N ALA A 71 -7.93 2.23 4.51
CA ALA A 71 -8.07 1.01 5.30
C ALA A 71 -9.52 0.49 5.38
N VAL A 72 -10.51 1.40 5.46
CA VAL A 72 -11.94 1.04 5.44
C VAL A 72 -12.31 0.48 4.07
N TYR A 73 -11.87 1.12 2.98
CA TYR A 73 -12.13 0.64 1.63
C TYR A 73 -11.48 -0.73 1.37
N GLU A 74 -10.21 -0.90 1.75
CA GLU A 74 -9.49 -2.16 1.63
C GLU A 74 -10.22 -3.30 2.36
N ARG A 75 -10.65 -3.07 3.60
CA ARG A 75 -11.42 -4.06 4.38
C ARG A 75 -12.76 -4.39 3.75
N LEU A 76 -13.46 -3.39 3.23
CA LEU A 76 -14.72 -3.60 2.53
C LEU A 76 -14.51 -4.45 1.27
N PHE A 77 -13.51 -4.13 0.47
CA PHE A 77 -13.18 -4.88 -0.75
C PHE A 77 -12.86 -6.35 -0.42
N SER A 78 -11.98 -6.61 0.55
CA SER A 78 -11.66 -7.96 1.00
C SER A 78 -12.89 -8.70 1.52
N TRP A 79 -13.74 -8.03 2.31
CA TRP A 79 -14.99 -8.62 2.79
C TRP A 79 -15.92 -9.04 1.65
N VAL A 80 -16.06 -8.21 0.60
CA VAL A 80 -16.86 -8.55 -0.59
C VAL A 80 -16.30 -9.79 -1.29
N VAL A 81 -14.98 -9.83 -1.52
CA VAL A 81 -14.31 -10.98 -2.15
C VAL A 81 -14.52 -12.26 -1.34
N GLU A 82 -14.37 -12.20 -0.01
CA GLU A 82 -14.63 -13.33 0.88
C GLU A 82 -16.09 -13.81 0.81
N ARG A 83 -17.08 -12.91 0.84
CA ARG A 83 -18.49 -13.30 0.75
C ARG A 83 -18.82 -13.98 -0.57
N ILE A 84 -18.25 -13.51 -1.68
CA ILE A 84 -18.37 -14.16 -2.98
C ILE A 84 -17.72 -15.54 -2.93
N ASN A 85 -16.51 -15.65 -2.40
CA ASN A 85 -15.78 -16.92 -2.30
C ASN A 85 -16.53 -17.95 -1.46
N GLU A 86 -17.13 -17.57 -0.33
CA GLU A 86 -17.96 -18.44 0.50
C GLU A 86 -19.17 -18.98 -0.28
N SER A 87 -19.78 -18.16 -1.15
CA SER A 87 -20.95 -18.57 -1.95
C SER A 87 -20.62 -19.56 -3.07
N ILE A 88 -19.37 -19.60 -3.54
CA ILE A 88 -18.91 -20.48 -4.64
C ILE A 88 -18.07 -21.67 -4.14
N THR A 89 -17.74 -21.71 -2.85
CA THR A 89 -16.91 -22.78 -2.29
C THR A 89 -17.63 -24.12 -2.36
N VAL A 90 -16.99 -25.11 -2.96
CA VAL A 90 -17.52 -26.48 -3.05
C VAL A 90 -17.10 -27.26 -1.81
N GLU A 91 -18.06 -27.81 -1.07
CA GLU A 91 -17.77 -28.69 0.08
C GLU A 91 -17.01 -29.93 -0.37
N GLN A 92 -15.76 -30.08 0.08
CA GLN A 92 -14.97 -31.29 -0.16
C GLN A 92 -15.48 -32.44 0.71
N THR A 93 -16.49 -33.15 0.21
CA THR A 93 -17.18 -34.24 0.90
C THR A 93 -16.43 -35.57 0.92
N SER A 94 -15.22 -35.67 0.33
CA SER A 94 -14.47 -36.93 0.33
C SER A 94 -12.98 -36.74 0.67
N ARG A 95 -12.48 -37.60 1.57
CA ARG A 95 -11.07 -37.69 2.02
C ARG A 95 -10.05 -38.01 0.91
N TYR A 96 -10.48 -38.07 -0.36
CA TYR A 96 -9.67 -38.44 -1.53
C TYR A 96 -9.68 -37.40 -2.66
N SER A 97 -10.39 -36.29 -2.52
CA SER A 97 -10.39 -35.23 -3.54
C SER A 97 -9.23 -34.27 -3.32
N LYS A 98 -8.03 -34.61 -3.79
CA LYS A 98 -7.02 -33.57 -4.03
C LYS A 98 -7.49 -32.75 -5.23
N GLY A 99 -8.16 -31.64 -4.97
CA GLY A 99 -8.60 -30.73 -6.02
C GLY A 99 -7.41 -30.14 -6.76
N THR A 100 -7.33 -30.37 -8.07
CA THR A 100 -6.46 -29.57 -8.95
C THR A 100 -7.11 -28.20 -9.10
N VAL A 101 -6.33 -27.13 -8.93
CA VAL A 101 -6.78 -25.76 -9.12
C VAL A 101 -6.13 -25.20 -10.37
N ILE A 102 -6.93 -24.60 -11.24
CA ILE A 102 -6.47 -23.81 -12.38
C ILE A 102 -6.92 -22.37 -12.11
N GLY A 103 -5.96 -21.46 -11.99
CA GLY A 103 -6.21 -20.05 -11.76
C GLY A 103 -6.10 -19.26 -13.06
N VAL A 104 -6.97 -18.26 -13.21
CA VAL A 104 -6.85 -17.23 -14.26
C VAL A 104 -6.50 -15.92 -13.56
N LEU A 105 -5.44 -15.25 -14.04
CA LEU A 105 -4.97 -13.99 -13.50
C LEU A 105 -5.26 -12.89 -14.54
N ASP A 106 -6.12 -11.94 -14.15
CA ASP A 106 -6.41 -10.73 -14.93
C ASP A 106 -5.71 -9.53 -14.26
N ILE A 107 -4.88 -8.83 -15.02
CA ILE A 107 -3.96 -7.79 -14.54
C ILE A 107 -3.97 -6.61 -15.51
N TYR A 108 -3.74 -5.41 -14.97
CA TYR A 108 -3.61 -4.20 -15.76
C TYR A 108 -2.34 -4.22 -16.63
N GLY A 109 -2.44 -3.77 -17.88
CA GLY A 109 -1.31 -3.63 -18.80
C GLY A 109 -0.41 -2.43 -18.49
N PHE A 110 0.62 -2.23 -19.31
CA PHE A 110 1.59 -1.14 -19.17
C PHE A 110 0.94 0.23 -19.45
N GLU A 111 1.27 1.25 -18.65
CA GLU A 111 0.72 2.60 -18.76
C GLU A 111 1.80 3.62 -19.18
N ILE A 112 1.46 4.45 -20.19
CA ILE A 112 2.30 5.56 -20.64
C ILE A 112 1.41 6.78 -20.86
N PHE A 113 1.52 7.75 -19.96
CA PHE A 113 0.80 9.03 -20.06
C PHE A 113 1.75 10.21 -20.27
N GLY A 114 1.19 11.37 -20.62
CA GLY A 114 1.95 12.62 -20.74
C GLY A 114 2.53 13.11 -19.40
N THR A 115 1.93 12.70 -18.28
CA THR A 115 2.47 12.87 -16.93
C THR A 115 2.17 11.58 -16.16
N ASN A 116 3.24 10.92 -15.68
CA ASN A 116 3.13 9.67 -14.94
C ASN A 116 3.34 9.95 -13.45
N SER A 117 2.42 9.47 -12.62
CA SER A 117 2.47 9.59 -11.17
C SER A 117 3.03 8.32 -10.53
N PHE A 118 3.08 8.28 -9.20
CA PHE A 118 3.52 7.11 -8.44
C PHE A 118 2.69 5.86 -8.77
N GLU A 119 1.40 6.02 -9.08
CA GLU A 119 0.52 4.92 -9.48
C GLU A 119 1.02 4.21 -10.74
N GLN A 120 1.42 4.96 -11.77
CA GLN A 120 1.97 4.39 -13.00
C GLN A 120 3.30 3.66 -12.73
N LEU A 121 4.13 4.18 -11.83
CA LEU A 121 5.35 3.49 -11.41
C LEU A 121 5.02 2.12 -10.80
N CYS A 122 4.04 2.04 -9.89
CA CYS A 122 3.61 0.77 -9.29
C CYS A 122 3.04 -0.20 -10.33
N ILE A 123 2.21 0.28 -11.26
CA ILE A 123 1.60 -0.53 -12.32
C ILE A 123 2.68 -1.10 -13.25
N ASN A 124 3.59 -0.25 -13.72
CA ASN A 124 4.65 -0.65 -14.64
C ASN A 124 5.67 -1.56 -13.95
N TYR A 125 5.99 -1.32 -12.68
CA TYR A 125 6.84 -2.21 -11.90
C TYR A 125 6.22 -3.61 -11.74
N CYS A 126 4.92 -3.71 -11.46
CA CYS A 126 4.21 -4.99 -11.43
C CYS A 126 4.33 -5.75 -12.77
N ASN A 127 4.12 -5.04 -13.88
CA ASN A 127 4.28 -5.59 -15.23
C ASN A 127 5.71 -6.08 -15.50
N GLU A 128 6.73 -5.32 -15.08
CA GLU A 128 8.13 -5.69 -15.22
C GLU A 128 8.46 -7.00 -14.48
N LYS A 129 7.93 -7.17 -13.25
CA LYS A 129 8.09 -8.40 -12.46
C LYS A 129 7.43 -9.59 -13.13
N LEU A 130 6.26 -9.40 -13.71
CA LEU A 130 5.53 -10.46 -14.41
C LEU A 130 6.21 -10.85 -15.72
N GLN A 131 6.75 -9.87 -16.45
CA GLN A 131 7.55 -10.13 -17.65
C GLN A 131 8.83 -10.91 -17.31
N GLN A 132 9.55 -10.51 -16.25
CA GLN A 132 10.73 -11.24 -15.78
C GLN A 132 10.40 -12.70 -15.42
N LEU A 133 9.32 -12.92 -14.67
CA LEU A 133 8.86 -14.27 -14.31
C LEU A 133 8.47 -15.08 -15.56
N PHE A 134 7.73 -14.48 -16.49
CA PHE A 134 7.31 -15.14 -17.72
C PHE A 134 8.50 -15.59 -18.56
N ILE A 135 9.48 -14.71 -18.77
CA ILE A 135 10.69 -15.02 -19.54
C ILE A 135 11.46 -16.17 -18.87
N GLU A 136 11.64 -16.13 -17.55
CA GLU A 136 12.34 -17.18 -16.81
C GLU A 136 11.64 -18.55 -16.94
N LEU A 137 10.31 -18.58 -16.77
CA LEU A 137 9.52 -19.80 -16.88
C LEU A 137 9.56 -20.39 -18.30
N VAL A 138 9.36 -19.55 -19.32
CA VAL A 138 9.38 -19.98 -20.72
C VAL A 138 10.77 -20.50 -21.09
N LEU A 139 11.83 -19.76 -20.78
CA LEU A 139 13.20 -20.19 -21.11
C LEU A 139 13.58 -21.50 -20.42
N LYS A 140 13.17 -21.67 -19.16
CA LYS A 140 13.40 -22.90 -18.42
C LYS A 140 12.65 -24.08 -19.06
N GLN A 141 11.37 -23.90 -19.39
CA GLN A 141 10.56 -24.92 -20.03
C GLN A 141 11.14 -25.34 -21.39
N GLU A 142 11.59 -24.38 -22.21
CA GLU A 142 12.24 -24.67 -23.48
C GLU A 142 13.56 -25.42 -23.29
N GLN A 143 14.39 -25.05 -22.32
CA GLN A 143 15.63 -25.79 -22.04
C GLN A 143 15.37 -27.24 -21.63
N GLU A 144 14.35 -27.48 -20.80
CA GLU A 144 13.93 -28.82 -20.37
C GLU A 144 13.37 -29.64 -21.55
N GLU A 145 12.69 -29.00 -22.50
CA GLU A 145 12.23 -29.63 -23.74
C GLU A 145 13.40 -30.08 -24.61
N TYR A 146 14.36 -29.19 -24.86
CA TYR A 146 15.53 -29.48 -25.68
C TYR A 146 16.36 -30.63 -25.09
N GLU A 147 16.56 -30.64 -23.78
CA GLU A 147 17.25 -31.73 -23.09
C GLU A 147 16.50 -33.06 -23.25
N ARG A 148 15.18 -33.04 -23.11
CA ARG A 148 14.33 -34.23 -23.28
C ARG A 148 14.36 -34.79 -24.70
N GLU A 149 14.41 -33.93 -25.70
CA GLU A 149 14.53 -34.33 -27.11
C GLU A 149 15.97 -34.65 -27.54
N GLY A 150 16.96 -34.42 -26.67
CA GLY A 150 18.37 -34.63 -26.98
C GLY A 150 18.94 -33.61 -27.97
N ILE A 151 18.31 -32.43 -28.08
CA ILE A 151 18.71 -31.34 -28.96
C ILE A 151 19.67 -30.42 -28.22
N LYS A 152 20.77 -30.02 -28.89
CA LYS A 152 21.75 -29.09 -28.31
C LYS A 152 21.13 -27.71 -28.13
N TRP A 153 21.10 -27.22 -26.89
CA TRP A 153 20.70 -25.86 -26.57
C TRP A 153 21.63 -24.81 -27.19
N SER A 154 21.04 -23.78 -27.80
CA SER A 154 21.73 -22.56 -28.21
C SER A 154 21.29 -21.41 -27.31
N LYS A 155 22.26 -20.67 -26.77
CA LYS A 155 21.96 -19.50 -25.94
C LYS A 155 21.18 -18.47 -26.75
N ILE A 156 20.04 -18.04 -26.21
CA ILE A 156 19.21 -16.98 -26.77
C ILE A 156 19.56 -15.68 -26.03
N ASP A 157 19.80 -14.62 -26.79
CA ASP A 157 19.98 -13.28 -26.23
C ASP A 157 18.61 -12.62 -26.03
N TYR A 158 18.34 -12.15 -24.82
CA TYR A 158 17.12 -11.44 -24.45
C TYR A 158 17.46 -10.31 -23.47
N PHE A 159 16.57 -9.33 -23.37
CA PHE A 159 16.74 -8.24 -22.41
C PHE A 159 16.51 -8.74 -20.98
N ASN A 160 17.43 -8.43 -20.06
CA ASN A 160 17.31 -8.85 -18.67
C ASN A 160 16.50 -7.83 -17.85
N ASN A 161 15.18 -8.03 -17.81
CA ASN A 161 14.22 -7.25 -17.03
C ASN A 161 14.54 -7.20 -15.52
N LYS A 162 15.31 -8.16 -15.00
CA LYS A 162 15.77 -8.17 -13.61
C LYS A 162 16.50 -6.89 -13.20
N ILE A 163 17.26 -6.27 -14.11
CA ILE A 163 18.00 -5.03 -13.80
C ILE A 163 17.02 -3.90 -13.46
N ILE A 164 15.89 -3.81 -14.15
CA ILE A 164 14.85 -2.82 -13.88
C ILE A 164 14.12 -3.15 -12.58
N CYS A 165 13.80 -4.44 -12.35
CA CYS A 165 13.21 -4.88 -11.09
C CYS A 165 14.10 -4.53 -9.89
N ASP A 166 15.40 -4.85 -9.98
CA ASP A 166 16.39 -4.58 -8.94
C ASP A 166 16.54 -3.07 -8.70
N LEU A 167 16.53 -2.24 -9.74
CA LEU A 167 16.55 -0.78 -9.58
C LEU A 167 15.38 -0.27 -8.71
N VAL A 168 14.19 -0.87 -8.84
CA VAL A 168 13.01 -0.45 -8.09
C VAL A 168 13.01 -1.02 -6.67
N GLU A 169 13.31 -2.32 -6.52
CA GLU A 169 13.06 -3.08 -5.28
C GLU A 169 14.30 -3.35 -4.42
N MET A 170 15.51 -3.05 -4.90
CA MET A 170 16.73 -3.43 -4.19
C MET A 170 16.74 -2.84 -2.77
N PRO A 171 17.01 -3.66 -1.74
CA PRO A 171 17.05 -3.18 -0.37
C PRO A 171 18.07 -2.05 -0.20
N ARG A 172 17.70 -0.99 0.51
CA ARG A 172 18.53 0.19 0.87
C ARG A 172 18.93 1.11 -0.28
N THR A 173 18.93 0.65 -1.54
CA THR A 173 19.38 1.46 -2.68
C THR A 173 18.36 1.58 -3.81
N GLY A 174 17.30 0.75 -3.79
CA GLY A 174 16.22 0.81 -4.76
C GLY A 174 15.32 2.01 -4.54
N ILE A 175 14.60 2.41 -5.60
CA ILE A 175 13.71 3.57 -5.59
C ILE A 175 12.73 3.52 -4.41
N LEU A 176 12.10 2.36 -4.16
CA LEU A 176 11.15 2.21 -3.06
C LEU A 176 11.81 2.33 -1.68
N SER A 177 13.02 1.78 -1.52
CA SER A 177 13.76 1.89 -0.25
C SER A 177 14.15 3.33 0.07
N VAL A 178 14.56 4.10 -0.95
CA VAL A 178 14.90 5.52 -0.80
C VAL A 178 13.66 6.35 -0.50
N LEU A 179 12.53 6.03 -1.15
CA LEU A 179 11.25 6.67 -0.87
C LEU A 179 10.78 6.42 0.58
N ASP A 180 10.88 5.17 1.04
CA ASP A 180 10.54 4.79 2.42
C ASP A 180 11.41 5.52 3.45
N GLU A 181 12.73 5.63 3.20
CA GLU A 181 13.65 6.38 4.05
C GLU A 181 13.28 7.87 4.11
N ALA A 182 12.95 8.46 2.95
CA ALA A 182 12.50 9.85 2.86
C ALA A 182 11.19 10.08 3.65
N CYS A 183 10.25 9.13 3.62
CA CYS A 183 9.00 9.20 4.37
C CYS A 183 9.18 9.01 5.89
N ALA A 184 10.19 8.25 6.31
CA ALA A 184 10.49 8.01 7.72
C ALA A 184 11.28 9.17 8.38
N ASN A 185 11.90 10.03 7.58
CA ASN A 185 12.68 11.17 8.08
C ASN A 185 11.78 12.25 8.70
N ILE A 186 12.22 12.79 9.84
CA ILE A 186 11.48 13.80 10.63
C ILE A 186 11.69 15.23 10.06
N GLY A 187 12.47 15.38 9.00
CA GLY A 187 12.74 16.66 8.33
C GLY A 187 11.62 17.09 7.37
N ASN A 188 11.69 18.33 6.87
CA ASN A 188 10.83 18.79 5.78
C ASN A 188 11.27 18.12 4.48
N VAL A 189 10.68 16.97 4.18
CA VAL A 189 10.86 16.25 2.92
C VAL A 189 9.74 16.65 1.96
N THR A 190 10.12 17.05 0.74
CA THR A 190 9.20 17.46 -0.32
C THR A 190 9.63 16.87 -1.65
N ASP A 191 8.68 16.63 -2.54
CA ASP A 191 8.94 16.11 -3.89
C ASP A 191 9.65 17.12 -4.83
N GLN A 192 9.89 18.35 -4.36
CA GLN A 192 10.54 19.37 -5.18
C GLN A 192 12.04 19.09 -5.34
N VAL A 193 12.48 19.04 -6.59
CA VAL A 193 13.90 19.13 -6.94
C VAL A 193 14.27 20.60 -6.85
N ASN A 194 15.12 20.99 -5.88
CA ASN A 194 15.71 22.32 -5.83
C ASN A 194 16.43 22.58 -7.17
N SER A 195 15.76 23.31 -8.05
CA SER A 195 16.22 23.68 -9.39
C SER A 195 16.69 25.12 -9.38
#